data_AF-A0A0C3Q6S9-F1
#
_entry.id   AF-A0A0C3Q6S9-F1
#
_cell.length_a   1.000
_cell.length_b   1.000
_cell.length_c   1.000
_cell.angle_alpha   90.00
_cell.angle_beta   90.00
_cell.angle_gamma   90.00
#
_symmetry.space_group_name_H-M   'P 1'
#
loop_
_entity.id
_entity.type
_entity.pdbx_description
1 polymer ?
#
loop_
_entity_poly.entity_id
_entity_poly.type
_entity_poly.pdbx_seq_one_letter_code
_entity_poly.pdbx_strand_id
1 'polypeptide(L)'
;MNRIANYNSQLDRLTILINQLAARLETSFELTPMQKTNLASIVKDVMVQKSRASYRDMYLDVLTVVNAEALSLGLASLSDANKKKLTTYIKRTCSTYRNSFRREILHSVKGGKTRCSLSQFLFRIGQGDWFRTPADRDSPRLRVQFAIYRRLAFDNHHIISSESNEDGDCDDGYPSDGDDDEERPRKRARTSTGSAPTPRRGKRKTSSPAWWDFVAQWFMERRKEWGLDMNSNGWSQYIHDTMAWERANFPEPAVFETTNATPGPSTSSTQGIFGALYTSSSSSGPSAFTFTPPSA
;
A
#
# COMPACT_ATOMS: atom_id res chain seq x y z
N MET A 1 29.51 -45.74 -38.53
CA MET A 1 29.84 -44.95 -37.32
C MET A 1 29.68 -43.43 -37.52
N ASN A 2 30.09 -42.83 -38.65
CA ASN A 2 29.99 -41.36 -38.86
C ASN A 2 28.59 -40.74 -38.76
N ARG A 3 27.51 -41.48 -39.08
CA ARG A 3 26.14 -40.96 -38.96
C ARG A 3 25.73 -40.70 -37.52
N ILE A 4 26.07 -41.60 -36.59
CA ILE A 4 25.70 -41.48 -35.17
C ILE A 4 26.40 -40.26 -34.53
N ALA A 5 27.68 -40.06 -34.85
CA ALA A 5 28.42 -38.89 -34.37
C ALA A 5 27.83 -37.55 -34.86
N ASN A 6 27.33 -37.51 -36.10
CA ASN A 6 26.65 -36.32 -36.66
C ASN A 6 25.30 -36.06 -35.96
N TYR A 7 24.51 -37.09 -35.66
CA TYR A 7 23.26 -36.90 -34.92
C TYR A 7 23.50 -36.37 -33.50
N ASN A 8 24.50 -36.90 -32.80
CA ASN A 8 24.82 -36.42 -31.45
C ASN A 8 25.26 -34.95 -31.46
N SER A 9 26.09 -34.53 -32.42
CA SER A 9 26.49 -33.12 -32.51
C SER A 9 25.33 -32.19 -32.88
N GLN A 10 24.36 -32.65 -33.67
CA GLN A 10 23.13 -31.91 -33.95
C GLN A 10 22.24 -31.77 -32.71
N LEU A 11 22.10 -32.84 -31.92
CA LEU A 11 21.38 -32.81 -30.65
C LEU A 11 22.03 -31.85 -29.66
N ASP A 12 23.35 -31.90 -29.49
CA ASP A 12 24.09 -30.98 -28.61
C ASP A 12 23.87 -29.51 -29.02
N ARG A 13 23.92 -29.23 -30.33
CA ARG A 13 23.68 -27.89 -30.86
C ARG A 13 22.24 -27.43 -30.60
N LEU A 14 21.26 -28.32 -30.77
CA LEU A 14 19.86 -28.02 -30.49
C LEU A 14 19.64 -27.74 -28.99
N THR A 15 20.25 -28.53 -28.11
CA THR A 15 20.22 -28.31 -26.66
C THR A 15 20.83 -26.97 -26.27
N ILE A 16 21.97 -26.59 -26.85
CA ILE A 16 22.59 -25.29 -26.62
C ILE A 16 21.65 -24.15 -27.05
N LEU A 17 21.02 -24.25 -28.22
CA LEU A 17 20.09 -23.24 -28.72
C LEU A 17 18.83 -23.12 -27.84
N ILE A 18 18.27 -24.26 -27.40
CA ILE A 18 17.12 -24.29 -26.48
C ILE A 18 17.49 -23.63 -25.16
N ASN A 19 18.67 -23.93 -24.60
CA ASN A 19 19.14 -23.32 -23.36
C ASN A 19 19.38 -21.81 -23.51
N GLN A 20 19.91 -21.37 -24.65
CA GLN A 20 20.08 -19.93 -24.94
C GLN A 20 18.74 -19.21 -25.08
N LEU A 21 17.76 -19.82 -25.76
CA LEU A 21 16.40 -19.29 -25.86
C LEU A 21 15.72 -19.23 -24.48
N ALA A 22 15.83 -20.29 -23.69
CA ALA A 22 15.30 -20.33 -22.33
C ALA A 22 15.94 -19.25 -21.44
N ALA A 23 17.26 -19.09 -21.49
CA ALA A 23 17.97 -18.04 -20.76
C ALA A 23 17.53 -16.63 -21.20
N ARG A 24 17.36 -16.40 -22.51
CA ARG A 24 16.86 -15.11 -23.02
C ARG A 24 15.43 -14.82 -22.56
N LEU A 25 14.54 -15.82 -22.63
CA LEU A 25 13.16 -15.69 -22.15
C LEU A 25 13.10 -15.43 -20.63
N GLU A 26 14.05 -15.97 -19.86
CA GLU A 26 14.17 -15.69 -18.43
C GLU A 26 14.67 -14.24 -18.18
N THR A 27 15.61 -13.76 -18.99
CA THR A 27 16.07 -12.37 -18.90
C THR A 27 15.02 -11.35 -19.31
N SER A 28 14.17 -11.67 -20.30
CA SER A 28 13.14 -10.77 -20.83
C SER A 28 11.82 -10.80 -20.05
N PHE A 29 11.76 -11.46 -18.89
CA PHE A 29 10.55 -11.43 -18.07
C PHE A 29 10.29 -10.01 -17.55
N GLU A 30 9.13 -9.48 -17.94
CA GLU A 30 8.56 -8.25 -17.47
C GLU A 30 7.11 -8.45 -17.00
N LEU A 31 6.73 -7.69 -15.97
CA LEU A 31 5.35 -7.65 -15.52
C LEU A 31 4.51 -6.84 -16.51
N THR A 32 3.40 -7.43 -16.96
CA THR A 32 2.46 -6.73 -17.82
C THR A 32 1.87 -5.51 -17.11
N PRO A 33 1.43 -4.46 -17.83
CA PRO A 33 0.81 -3.29 -17.22
C PRO A 33 -0.39 -3.65 -16.33
N MET A 34 -1.20 -4.63 -16.73
CA MET A 34 -2.33 -5.13 -15.95
C MET A 34 -1.88 -5.78 -14.63
N GLN A 35 -0.82 -6.61 -14.67
CA GLN A 35 -0.24 -7.20 -13.45
C GLN A 35 0.30 -6.13 -12.51
N LYS A 36 1.01 -5.11 -13.04
CA LYS A 36 1.51 -3.97 -12.26
C LYS A 36 0.37 -3.24 -11.55
N THR A 37 -0.74 -2.96 -12.23
CA THR A 37 -1.94 -2.35 -11.64
C THR A 37 -2.57 -3.22 -10.56
N ASN A 38 -2.72 -4.53 -10.79
CA ASN A 38 -3.27 -5.45 -9.80
C ASN A 38 -2.39 -5.55 -8.54
N LEU A 39 -1.07 -5.66 -8.72
CA LEU A 39 -0.10 -5.66 -7.62
C LEU A 39 -0.16 -4.36 -6.83
N ALA A 40 -0.27 -3.22 -7.49
CA ALA A 40 -0.45 -1.92 -6.83
C ALA A 40 -1.74 -1.88 -5.99
N SER A 41 -2.86 -2.38 -6.52
CA SER A 41 -4.12 -2.48 -5.78
C SER A 41 -4.00 -3.38 -4.54
N ILE A 42 -3.31 -4.53 -4.65
CA ILE A 42 -3.05 -5.41 -3.50
C ILE A 42 -2.19 -4.68 -2.45
N VAL A 43 -1.13 -3.97 -2.88
CA VAL A 43 -0.27 -3.21 -1.96
C VAL A 43 -1.06 -2.15 -1.21
N LYS A 44 -1.92 -1.40 -1.92
CA LYS A 44 -2.77 -0.37 -1.30
C LYS A 44 -3.76 -0.98 -0.30
N ASP A 45 -4.40 -2.09 -0.66
CA ASP A 45 -5.33 -2.81 0.23
C ASP A 45 -4.63 -3.28 1.51
N VAL A 46 -3.45 -3.89 1.36
CA VAL A 46 -2.61 -4.32 2.47
C VAL A 46 -2.18 -3.14 3.37
N MET A 47 -1.90 -1.97 2.79
CA MET A 47 -1.53 -0.75 3.52
C MET A 47 -2.66 -0.25 4.43
N VAL A 48 -3.91 -0.35 3.99
CA VAL A 48 -5.09 0.12 4.72
C VAL A 48 -5.78 -0.98 5.53
N GLN A 49 -5.12 -2.10 5.80
CA GLN A 49 -5.67 -3.16 6.65
C GLN A 49 -5.90 -2.69 8.09
N LYS A 50 -7.12 -2.93 8.58
CA LYS A 50 -7.63 -2.56 9.93
C LYS A 50 -6.82 -3.14 11.10
N SER A 51 -6.07 -4.20 10.85
CA SER A 51 -5.30 -4.97 11.82
C SER A 51 -3.81 -4.63 11.83
N ARG A 52 -3.32 -3.90 10.82
CA ARG A 52 -1.90 -3.72 10.59
C ARG A 52 -1.29 -2.79 11.64
N ALA A 53 -0.20 -3.25 12.25
CA ALA A 53 0.58 -2.49 13.23
C ALA A 53 2.00 -2.18 12.74
N SER A 54 2.51 -2.99 11.82
CA SER A 54 3.85 -2.88 11.26
C SER A 54 3.79 -2.79 9.74
N TYR A 55 4.64 -1.92 9.21
CA TYR A 55 4.78 -1.66 7.78
C TYR A 55 6.17 -2.01 7.25
N ARG A 56 7.08 -2.47 8.13
CA ARG A 56 8.45 -2.85 7.78
C ARG A 56 8.45 -4.02 6.79
N ASP A 57 7.72 -5.07 7.14
CA ASP A 57 7.66 -6.32 6.37
C ASP A 57 6.36 -6.47 5.58
N MET A 58 5.72 -5.35 5.23
CA MET A 58 4.46 -5.33 4.47
C MET A 58 4.53 -6.11 3.15
N TYR A 59 5.71 -6.16 2.52
CA TYR A 59 5.91 -6.90 1.28
C TYR A 59 5.72 -8.41 1.44
N LEU A 60 5.94 -8.98 2.63
CA LEU A 60 5.70 -10.41 2.90
C LEU A 60 4.20 -10.72 2.89
N ASP A 61 3.39 -9.82 3.45
CA ASP A 61 1.93 -9.95 3.43
C ASP A 61 1.39 -9.80 2.00
N VAL A 62 1.94 -8.86 1.22
CA VAL A 62 1.61 -8.73 -0.20
C VAL A 62 2.00 -9.99 -0.97
N LEU A 63 3.19 -10.55 -0.75
CA LEU A 63 3.60 -11.81 -1.38
C LEU A 63 2.67 -12.96 -1.01
N THR A 64 2.19 -13.00 0.24
CA THR A 64 1.23 -14.03 0.69
C THR A 64 -0.06 -13.94 -0.11
N VAL A 65 -0.62 -12.74 -0.29
CA VAL A 65 -1.83 -12.52 -1.10
C VAL A 65 -1.57 -12.83 -2.58
N VAL A 66 -0.43 -12.38 -3.13
CA VAL A 66 -0.06 -12.62 -4.53
C VAL A 66 0.14 -14.11 -4.83
N ASN A 67 0.71 -14.87 -3.90
CA ASN A 67 0.86 -16.31 -4.04
C ASN A 67 -0.49 -17.04 -3.97
N ALA A 68 -1.40 -16.58 -3.11
CA ALA A 68 -2.77 -17.12 -3.05
C ALA A 68 -3.56 -16.83 -4.34
N GLU A 69 -3.35 -15.65 -4.95
CA GLU A 69 -3.96 -15.22 -6.20
C GLU A 69 -3.07 -15.50 -7.44
N ALA A 70 -2.07 -16.38 -7.35
CA ALA A 70 -1.06 -16.54 -8.41
C ALA A 70 -1.67 -17.00 -9.74
N LEU A 71 -2.70 -17.85 -9.70
CA LEU A 71 -3.40 -18.32 -10.91
C LEU A 71 -4.18 -17.19 -11.60
N SER A 72 -4.93 -16.38 -10.84
CA SER A 72 -5.73 -15.28 -11.40
C SER A 72 -4.86 -14.14 -11.94
N LEU A 73 -3.67 -13.94 -11.37
CA LEU A 73 -2.69 -12.95 -11.83
C LEU A 73 -1.82 -13.44 -13.00
N GLY A 74 -1.93 -14.70 -13.40
CA GLY A 74 -1.07 -15.30 -14.43
C GLY A 74 0.39 -15.43 -13.98
N LEU A 75 0.63 -15.64 -12.68
CA LEU A 75 1.95 -15.74 -12.04
C LEU A 75 2.25 -17.16 -11.51
N ALA A 76 1.40 -18.14 -11.78
CA ALA A 76 1.54 -19.49 -11.24
C ALA A 76 2.79 -20.25 -11.73
N SER A 77 3.29 -19.94 -12.94
CA SER A 77 4.38 -20.66 -13.59
C SER A 77 5.72 -19.88 -13.61
N LEU A 78 5.93 -18.97 -12.65
CA LEU A 78 7.18 -18.18 -12.60
C LEU A 78 8.39 -19.03 -12.20
N SER A 79 9.49 -18.90 -12.94
CA SER A 79 10.81 -19.39 -12.53
C SER A 79 11.31 -18.67 -11.27
N ASP A 80 12.27 -19.26 -10.57
CA ASP A 80 12.80 -18.66 -9.34
C ASP A 80 13.53 -17.32 -9.60
N ALA A 81 14.15 -17.14 -10.77
CA ALA A 81 14.71 -15.84 -11.15
C ALA A 81 13.60 -14.78 -11.32
N ASN A 82 12.48 -15.16 -11.95
CA ASN A 82 11.34 -14.27 -12.14
C ASN A 82 10.63 -13.94 -10.81
N LYS A 83 10.58 -14.87 -9.85
CA LYS A 83 10.09 -14.60 -8.49
C LYS A 83 10.96 -13.58 -7.76
N LYS A 84 12.28 -13.58 -7.97
CA LYS A 84 13.17 -12.55 -7.42
C LYS A 84 12.85 -11.17 -8.01
N LYS A 85 12.68 -11.08 -9.34
CA LYS A 85 12.26 -9.84 -10.03
C LYS A 85 10.92 -9.32 -9.49
N LEU A 86 9.91 -10.21 -9.37
CA LEU A 86 8.61 -9.89 -8.80
C LEU A 86 8.73 -9.38 -7.35
N THR A 87 9.53 -10.05 -6.52
CA THR A 87 9.76 -9.64 -5.12
C THR A 87 10.39 -8.25 -5.05
N THR A 88 11.38 -7.97 -5.88
CA THR A 88 12.01 -6.63 -5.97
C THR A 88 10.97 -5.57 -6.37
N TYR A 89 10.14 -5.86 -7.37
CA TYR A 89 9.07 -4.96 -7.80
C TYR A 89 8.06 -4.70 -6.68
N ILE A 90 7.63 -5.73 -5.95
CA ILE A 90 6.69 -5.61 -4.82
C ILE A 90 7.31 -4.77 -3.70
N LYS A 91 8.57 -5.02 -3.32
CA LYS A 91 9.28 -4.23 -2.30
C LYS A 91 9.33 -2.74 -2.66
N ARG A 92 9.67 -2.42 -3.91
CA ARG A 92 9.69 -1.04 -4.41
C ARG A 92 8.31 -0.41 -4.35
N THR A 93 7.30 -1.10 -4.86
CA THR A 93 5.90 -0.65 -4.87
C THR A 93 5.38 -0.40 -3.45
N CYS A 94 5.67 -1.31 -2.51
CA CYS A 94 5.38 -1.14 -1.08
C CYS A 94 6.05 0.12 -0.52
N SER A 95 7.32 0.36 -0.84
CA SER A 95 8.02 1.57 -0.39
C SER A 95 7.38 2.84 -0.94
N THR A 96 7.07 2.87 -2.24
CA THR A 96 6.40 4.00 -2.90
C THR A 96 5.06 4.33 -2.24
N TYR A 97 4.21 3.32 -2.02
CA TYR A 97 2.90 3.54 -1.40
C TYR A 97 2.98 3.89 0.09
N ARG A 98 3.94 3.33 0.84
CA ARG A 98 4.21 3.75 2.23
C ARG A 98 4.57 5.23 2.31
N ASN A 99 5.43 5.70 1.42
CA ASN A 99 5.85 7.10 1.39
C ASN A 99 4.73 8.02 0.90
N SER A 100 3.96 7.59 -0.11
CA SER A 100 2.77 8.30 -0.56
C SER A 100 1.76 8.47 0.57
N PHE A 101 1.45 7.38 1.28
CA PHE A 101 0.48 7.40 2.38
C PHE A 101 0.97 8.24 3.56
N ARG A 102 2.27 8.16 3.90
CA ARG A 102 2.89 9.05 4.89
C ARG A 102 2.70 10.52 4.52
N ARG A 103 2.93 10.90 3.27
CA ARG A 103 2.71 12.27 2.79
C ARG A 103 1.26 12.68 2.89
N GLU A 104 0.30 11.81 2.53
CA GLU A 104 -1.12 12.09 2.68
C GLU A 104 -1.50 12.38 4.14
N ILE A 105 -1.02 11.57 5.09
CA ILE A 105 -1.22 11.81 6.53
C ILE A 105 -0.61 13.17 6.92
N LEU A 106 0.64 13.42 6.55
CA LEU A 106 1.33 14.68 6.88
C LEU A 106 0.58 15.90 6.31
N HIS A 107 0.18 15.86 5.04
CA HIS A 107 -0.54 16.93 4.36
C HIS A 107 -1.91 17.20 4.97
N SER A 108 -2.58 16.16 5.47
CA SER A 108 -3.89 16.28 6.14
C SER A 108 -3.82 17.03 7.47
N VAL A 109 -2.65 16.96 8.14
CA VAL A 109 -2.42 17.52 9.47
C VAL A 109 -1.73 18.90 9.39
N LYS A 110 -0.72 19.02 8.52
CA LYS A 110 0.10 20.22 8.36
C LYS A 110 -0.76 21.38 7.87
N GLY A 111 -0.58 22.55 8.49
CA GLY A 111 -1.35 23.75 8.18
C GLY A 111 -1.30 24.16 6.70
N GLY A 112 -2.31 24.91 6.26
CA GLY A 112 -2.43 25.40 4.89
C GLY A 112 -3.63 24.79 4.15
N LYS A 113 -3.53 24.73 2.82
CA LYS A 113 -4.64 24.32 1.92
C LYS A 113 -5.00 22.83 2.00
N THR A 114 -4.07 21.99 2.46
CA THR A 114 -4.26 20.53 2.48
C THR A 114 -4.80 20.01 3.81
N ARG A 115 -4.79 20.85 4.86
CA ARG A 115 -5.36 20.56 6.17
C ARG A 115 -6.86 20.29 6.00
N CYS A 116 -7.35 19.19 6.54
CA CYS A 116 -8.74 18.76 6.33
C CYS A 116 -9.28 18.01 7.54
N SER A 117 -10.61 17.90 7.65
CA SER A 117 -11.25 17.05 8.65
C SER A 117 -10.89 15.57 8.46
N LEU A 118 -11.14 14.74 9.47
CA LEU A 118 -10.95 13.29 9.37
C LEU A 118 -11.84 12.69 8.27
N SER A 119 -13.08 13.15 8.13
CA SER A 119 -14.01 12.62 7.13
C SER A 119 -13.59 13.02 5.71
N GLN A 120 -13.14 14.26 5.51
CA GLN A 120 -12.55 14.69 4.23
C GLN A 120 -11.29 13.90 3.88
N PHE A 121 -10.44 13.61 4.87
CA PHE A 121 -9.24 12.79 4.66
C PHE A 121 -9.61 11.37 4.25
N LEU A 122 -10.52 10.72 4.97
CA LEU A 122 -11.03 9.39 4.62
C LEU A 122 -11.67 9.38 3.23
N PHE A 123 -12.42 10.41 2.88
CA PHE A 123 -13.01 10.56 1.56
C PHE A 123 -11.93 10.67 0.47
N ARG A 124 -10.89 11.47 0.68
CA ARG A 124 -9.76 11.61 -0.26
C ARG A 124 -8.99 10.31 -0.44
N ILE A 125 -8.69 9.61 0.65
CA ILE A 125 -8.09 8.27 0.61
C ILE A 125 -9.05 7.29 -0.09
N GLY A 126 -10.36 7.41 0.14
CA GLY A 126 -11.40 6.66 -0.57
C GLY A 126 -11.36 6.87 -2.09
N GLN A 127 -11.17 8.12 -2.53
CA GLN A 127 -11.09 8.48 -3.95
C GLN A 127 -9.78 8.08 -4.62
N GLY A 128 -8.66 7.97 -3.88
CA GLY A 128 -7.34 7.63 -4.42
C GLY A 128 -7.11 6.14 -4.75
N ASP A 129 -8.19 5.37 -4.91
CA ASP A 129 -8.18 3.92 -5.11
C ASP A 129 -7.34 3.16 -4.07
N TRP A 130 -7.33 3.62 -2.82
CA TRP A 130 -6.61 2.96 -1.72
C TRP A 130 -7.31 1.69 -1.24
N PHE A 131 -8.60 1.54 -1.55
CA PHE A 131 -9.42 0.42 -1.14
C PHE A 131 -9.84 -0.40 -2.35
N ARG A 132 -9.59 -1.72 -2.31
CA ARG A 132 -10.13 -2.66 -3.29
C ARG A 132 -11.65 -2.74 -3.18
N THR A 133 -12.17 -2.73 -1.95
CA THR A 133 -13.60 -2.83 -1.65
C THR A 133 -14.15 -1.50 -1.15
N PRO A 134 -15.13 -0.87 -1.82
CA PRO A 134 -15.72 0.38 -1.36
C PRO A 134 -16.33 0.31 0.04
N ALA A 135 -16.87 -0.85 0.44
CA ALA A 135 -17.46 -1.05 1.75
C ALA A 135 -16.47 -0.91 2.93
N ASP A 136 -15.17 -1.09 2.68
CA ASP A 136 -14.16 -0.94 3.73
C ASP A 136 -13.89 0.53 4.06
N ARG A 137 -14.21 1.46 3.17
CA ARG A 137 -13.95 2.91 3.31
C ARG A 137 -14.57 3.50 4.57
N ASP A 138 -15.77 3.06 4.92
CA ASP A 138 -16.55 3.59 6.05
C ASP A 138 -16.37 2.78 7.33
N SER A 139 -15.33 1.93 7.39
CA SER A 139 -15.09 1.14 8.59
C SER A 139 -14.75 2.03 9.79
N PRO A 140 -15.48 1.93 10.92
CA PRO A 140 -15.20 2.73 12.11
C PRO A 140 -13.80 2.46 12.66
N ARG A 141 -13.28 1.24 12.46
CA ARG A 141 -11.94 0.86 12.87
C ARG A 141 -10.85 1.59 12.08
N LEU A 142 -11.03 1.80 10.78
CA LEU A 142 -10.11 2.59 9.98
C LEU A 142 -10.15 4.06 10.36
N ARG A 143 -11.35 4.59 10.63
CA ARG A 143 -11.51 5.96 11.10
C ARG A 143 -10.69 6.22 12.37
N VAL A 144 -10.79 5.32 13.36
CA VAL A 144 -9.99 5.38 14.59
C VAL A 144 -8.49 5.27 14.28
N GLN A 145 -8.09 4.30 13.45
CA GLN A 145 -6.68 4.08 13.11
C GLN A 145 -6.06 5.33 12.44
N PHE A 146 -6.75 5.95 11.49
CA PHE A 146 -6.26 7.15 10.81
C PHE A 146 -6.28 8.38 11.71
N ALA A 147 -7.23 8.50 12.64
CA ALA A 147 -7.20 9.54 13.67
C ALA A 147 -5.95 9.40 14.56
N ILE A 148 -5.60 8.17 14.96
CA ILE A 148 -4.36 7.90 15.70
C ILE A 148 -3.13 8.28 14.88
N TYR A 149 -3.05 7.89 13.60
CA TYR A 149 -1.92 8.25 12.73
C TYR A 149 -1.76 9.76 12.58
N ARG A 150 -2.87 10.49 12.41
CA ARG A 150 -2.87 11.95 12.30
C ARG A 150 -2.42 12.61 13.60
N ARG A 151 -2.90 12.14 14.75
CA ARG A 151 -2.44 12.61 16.07
C ARG A 151 -0.94 12.37 16.27
N LEU A 152 -0.46 11.16 15.98
CA LEU A 152 0.97 10.84 16.06
C LEU A 152 1.81 11.72 15.13
N ALA A 153 1.34 11.99 13.91
CA ALA A 153 2.03 12.83 12.94
C ALA A 153 2.07 14.29 13.37
N PHE A 154 1.01 14.77 14.04
CA PHE A 154 0.97 16.10 14.64
C PHE A 154 1.97 16.23 15.78
N ASP A 155 1.93 15.31 16.74
CA ASP A 155 2.78 15.33 17.94
C ASP A 155 4.27 15.14 17.58
N ASN A 156 4.56 14.41 16.50
CA ASN A 156 5.92 14.04 16.09
C ASN A 156 6.29 14.56 14.70
N HIS A 157 5.89 15.81 14.40
CA HIS A 157 6.09 16.42 13.08
C HIS A 157 7.56 16.34 12.58
N HIS A 158 8.53 16.43 13.48
CA HIS A 158 9.95 16.39 13.12
C HIS A 158 10.40 15.03 12.54
N ILE A 159 9.85 13.92 13.03
CA ILE A 159 10.17 12.55 12.56
C ILE A 159 9.58 12.33 11.17
N ILE A 160 8.30 12.65 11.00
CA ILE A 160 7.60 12.44 9.73
C ILE A 160 8.15 13.35 8.61
N SER A 161 8.74 14.50 8.95
CA SER A 161 9.29 15.43 7.95
C SER A 161 10.70 15.10 7.49
N SER A 162 11.54 14.46 8.33
CA SER A 162 12.93 14.18 7.98
C SER A 162 13.08 13.19 6.82
N GLU A 163 12.16 12.24 6.70
CA GLU A 163 12.21 11.16 5.69
C GLU A 163 11.95 11.66 4.26
N SER A 164 11.26 12.80 4.11
CA SER A 164 10.86 13.31 2.78
C SER A 164 12.02 13.82 1.91
N ASN A 165 13.20 14.00 2.49
CA ASN A 165 14.39 14.49 1.78
C ASN A 165 15.27 13.36 1.21
N GLU A 166 14.98 12.10 1.52
CA GLU A 166 15.82 10.96 1.17
C GLU A 166 15.30 10.16 -0.04
N ASP A 167 14.05 10.38 -0.45
CA ASP A 167 13.37 9.64 -1.52
C ASP A 167 13.85 9.98 -2.96
N GLY A 168 14.79 10.91 -3.10
CA GLY A 168 15.26 11.40 -4.40
C GLY A 168 16.27 10.52 -5.13
N ASP A 169 16.80 9.46 -4.50
CA ASP A 169 17.99 8.78 -5.01
C ASP A 169 17.91 7.24 -4.91
N CYS A 170 16.70 6.69 -4.96
CA CYS A 170 16.51 5.27 -5.28
C CYS A 170 16.68 5.07 -6.81
N ASP A 171 17.83 5.49 -7.34
CA ASP A 171 18.35 5.03 -8.63
C ASP A 171 19.02 3.68 -8.38
N ASP A 172 18.18 2.67 -8.19
CA ASP A 172 18.53 1.29 -7.88
C ASP A 172 19.02 0.54 -9.12
N GLY A 173 19.77 1.21 -10.01
CA GLY A 173 20.62 0.63 -11.06
C GLY A 173 19.93 -0.34 -12.02
N TYR A 174 18.61 -0.48 -11.93
CA TYR A 174 17.83 -1.20 -12.91
C TYR A 174 17.80 -0.30 -14.13
N PRO A 175 18.29 -0.76 -15.29
CA PRO A 175 18.04 -0.04 -16.52
C PRO A 175 16.53 0.17 -16.57
N SER A 176 16.10 1.43 -16.51
CA SER A 176 14.79 1.78 -16.99
C SER A 176 14.83 1.34 -18.44
N ASP A 177 14.28 0.15 -18.73
CA ASP A 177 13.99 -0.32 -20.09
C ASP A 177 12.98 0.68 -20.64
N GLY A 178 13.54 1.81 -21.10
CA GLY A 178 12.87 2.74 -21.95
C GLY A 178 12.71 2.02 -23.25
N ASP A 179 11.50 1.46 -23.44
CA ASP A 179 10.97 1.18 -24.74
C ASP A 179 11.32 2.35 -25.67
N ASP A 180 11.94 1.98 -26.78
CA ASP A 180 12.23 2.82 -27.93
C ASP A 180 10.93 3.46 -28.45
N ASP A 181 10.60 4.65 -27.93
CA ASP A 181 9.86 5.64 -28.71
C ASP A 181 10.83 6.14 -29.80
N GLU A 182 10.80 5.45 -30.94
CA GLU A 182 11.37 5.94 -32.19
C GLU A 182 10.87 7.38 -32.47
N GLU A 183 11.80 8.23 -32.94
CA GLU A 183 11.54 9.53 -33.56
C GLU A 183 11.08 10.72 -32.70
N ARG A 184 11.71 10.96 -31.53
CA ARG A 184 11.94 12.37 -31.11
C ARG A 184 13.35 12.82 -31.51
N PRO A 185 13.49 13.86 -32.36
CA PRO A 185 14.80 14.35 -32.78
C PRO A 185 15.59 14.84 -31.55
N ARG A 186 16.60 14.05 -31.18
CA ARG A 186 17.54 14.34 -30.10
C ARG A 186 18.26 15.64 -30.44
N LYS A 187 17.89 16.72 -29.76
CA LYS A 187 18.59 18.00 -29.79
C LYS A 187 20.04 17.74 -29.37
N ARG A 188 20.99 17.88 -30.31
CA ARG A 188 22.44 17.69 -30.11
C ARG A 188 22.89 18.31 -28.79
N ALA A 189 23.15 17.46 -27.80
CA ALA A 189 23.76 17.86 -26.54
C ALA A 189 25.20 18.28 -26.83
N ARG A 190 25.45 19.56 -26.62
CA ARG A 190 26.74 20.23 -26.78
C ARG A 190 27.72 19.56 -25.80
N THR A 191 28.76 18.92 -26.34
CA THR A 191 29.91 18.40 -25.60
C THR A 191 30.59 19.55 -24.85
N SER A 192 30.24 19.74 -23.59
CA SER A 192 31.04 20.53 -22.65
C SER A 192 31.94 19.57 -21.90
N THR A 193 33.19 19.54 -22.36
CA THR A 193 34.36 19.04 -21.65
C THR A 193 34.44 19.72 -20.27
N GLY A 194 34.41 18.94 -19.18
CA GLY A 194 34.93 19.40 -17.87
C GLY A 194 34.00 19.44 -16.66
N SER A 195 32.87 18.73 -16.60
CA SER A 195 32.17 18.58 -15.31
C SER A 195 32.91 17.59 -14.41
N ALA A 196 33.60 18.14 -13.41
CA ALA A 196 34.27 17.39 -12.35
C ALA A 196 33.30 16.37 -11.70
N PRO A 197 33.79 15.18 -11.30
CA PRO A 197 32.97 14.20 -10.60
C PRO A 197 32.37 14.84 -9.36
N THR A 198 31.05 14.97 -9.33
CA THR A 198 30.34 15.44 -8.14
C THR A 198 30.69 14.50 -6.99
N PRO A 199 31.19 15.02 -5.85
CA PRO A 199 31.61 14.18 -4.74
C PRO A 199 30.41 13.34 -4.29
N ARG A 200 30.57 12.01 -4.35
CA ARG A 200 29.59 11.03 -3.84
C ARG A 200 29.19 11.47 -2.44
N ARG A 201 28.00 12.06 -2.32
CA ARG A 201 27.47 12.65 -1.10
C ARG A 201 27.37 11.51 -0.08
N GLY A 202 28.33 11.48 0.87
CA GLY A 202 28.41 10.42 1.86
C GLY A 202 27.06 10.23 2.53
N LYS A 203 26.60 8.97 2.57
CA LYS A 203 25.34 8.53 3.17
C LYS A 203 25.25 9.09 4.60
N ARG A 204 24.53 10.20 4.77
CA ARG A 204 24.31 10.79 6.10
C ARG A 204 23.51 9.75 6.89
N LYS A 205 24.10 9.24 7.97
CA LYS A 205 23.38 8.44 8.96
C LYS A 205 22.48 9.41 9.73
N THR A 206 21.35 9.77 9.15
CA THR A 206 20.26 10.42 9.86
C THR A 206 19.77 9.41 10.90
N SER A 207 20.10 9.69 12.16
CA SER A 207 19.84 8.81 13.30
C SER A 207 18.34 8.73 13.68
N SER A 208 17.47 9.42 12.95
CA SER A 208 16.04 9.41 13.23
C SER A 208 15.42 8.12 12.70
N PRO A 209 14.64 7.39 13.52
CA PRO A 209 13.91 6.21 13.04
C PRO A 209 12.95 6.61 11.92
N ALA A 210 12.79 5.71 10.93
CA ALA A 210 11.81 5.87 9.87
C ALA A 210 10.41 6.02 10.48
N TRP A 211 9.54 6.84 9.87
CA TRP A 211 8.22 7.15 10.43
C TRP A 211 7.41 5.89 10.74
N TRP A 212 7.43 4.91 9.83
CA TRP A 212 6.67 3.67 10.00
C TRP A 212 7.23 2.75 11.09
N ASP A 213 8.54 2.79 11.33
CA ASP A 213 9.15 2.05 12.43
C ASP A 213 8.78 2.70 13.78
N PHE A 214 8.76 4.03 13.83
CA PHE A 214 8.26 4.79 14.98
C PHE A 214 6.80 4.44 15.30
N VAL A 215 5.91 4.44 14.29
CA VAL A 215 4.50 4.06 14.46
C VAL A 215 4.39 2.63 15.00
N ALA A 216 5.13 1.68 14.42
CA ALA A 216 5.12 0.29 14.86
C ALA A 216 5.59 0.14 16.31
N GLN A 217 6.68 0.81 16.68
CA GLN A 217 7.18 0.84 18.05
C GLN A 217 6.14 1.40 19.02
N TRP A 218 5.50 2.53 18.68
CA TRP A 218 4.46 3.13 19.50
C TRP A 218 3.30 2.15 19.75
N PHE A 219 2.82 1.45 18.72
CA PHE A 219 1.76 0.44 18.90
C PHE A 219 2.21 -0.74 19.76
N MET A 220 3.46 -1.19 19.64
CA MET A 220 3.99 -2.27 20.48
C MET A 220 4.04 -1.86 21.95
N GLU A 221 4.52 -0.65 22.25
CA GLU A 221 4.58 -0.11 23.61
C GLU A 221 3.18 0.03 24.21
N ARG A 222 2.22 0.60 23.48
CA ARG A 222 0.84 0.73 23.96
C ARG A 222 0.11 -0.61 24.10
N ARG A 223 0.40 -1.60 23.27
CA ARG A 223 -0.13 -2.96 23.46
C ARG A 223 0.41 -3.64 24.70
N LYS A 224 1.69 -3.40 25.04
CA LYS A 224 2.28 -3.92 26.27
C LYS A 224 1.63 -3.29 27.51
N GLU A 225 1.30 -2.01 27.44
CA GLU A 225 0.72 -1.25 28.54
C GLU A 225 -0.79 -1.47 28.70
N TRP A 226 -1.56 -1.39 27.61
CA TRP A 226 -3.02 -1.39 27.62
C TRP A 226 -3.64 -2.73 27.18
N GLY A 227 -2.83 -3.65 26.65
CA GLY A 227 -3.27 -4.94 26.13
C GLY A 227 -3.52 -4.94 24.61
N LEU A 228 -3.82 -6.12 24.09
CA LEU A 228 -4.11 -6.37 22.67
C LEU A 228 -5.51 -5.93 22.24
N ASP A 229 -6.46 -5.91 23.18
CA ASP A 229 -7.85 -5.55 22.90
C ASP A 229 -8.03 -4.03 22.87
N MET A 230 -8.46 -3.51 21.72
CA MET A 230 -8.77 -2.09 21.52
C MET A 230 -9.98 -1.62 22.34
N ASN A 231 -10.77 -2.55 22.90
CA ASN A 231 -11.88 -2.24 23.81
C ASN A 231 -11.46 -2.14 25.28
N SER A 232 -10.19 -2.43 25.60
CA SER A 232 -9.68 -2.22 26.96
C SER A 232 -9.80 -0.75 27.38
N ASN A 233 -9.86 -0.51 28.68
CA ASN A 233 -10.07 0.84 29.23
C ASN A 233 -9.01 1.85 28.73
N GLY A 234 -7.74 1.43 28.64
CA GLY A 234 -6.65 2.28 28.15
C GLY A 234 -6.82 2.70 26.69
N TRP A 235 -7.11 1.73 25.81
CA TRP A 235 -7.38 2.03 24.39
C TRP A 235 -8.64 2.88 24.21
N SER A 236 -9.73 2.52 24.88
CA SER A 236 -11.01 3.25 24.79
C SER A 236 -10.85 4.72 25.18
N GLN A 237 -10.20 5.00 26.30
CA GLN A 237 -9.93 6.36 26.76
C GLN A 237 -9.06 7.13 25.74
N TYR A 238 -7.95 6.52 25.28
CA TYR A 238 -7.07 7.17 24.31
C TYR A 238 -7.78 7.45 22.97
N ILE A 239 -8.63 6.54 22.49
CA ILE A 239 -9.42 6.71 21.28
C ILE A 239 -10.41 7.86 21.45
N HIS A 240 -11.14 7.90 22.57
CA HIS A 240 -12.07 8.98 22.88
C HIS A 240 -11.36 10.33 22.88
N ASP A 241 -10.22 10.44 23.57
CA ASP A 241 -9.43 11.66 23.64
C ASP A 241 -8.87 12.06 22.27
N THR A 242 -8.45 11.08 21.46
CA THR A 242 -7.98 11.31 20.09
C THR A 242 -9.10 11.85 19.21
N MET A 243 -10.32 11.30 19.31
CA MET A 243 -11.47 11.76 18.54
C MET A 243 -11.99 13.14 19.01
N ALA A 244 -11.88 13.46 20.30
CA ALA A 244 -12.18 14.79 20.82
C ALA A 244 -11.15 15.82 20.31
N TRP A 245 -9.86 15.47 20.38
CA TRP A 245 -8.78 16.29 19.85
C TRP A 245 -8.92 16.53 18.33
N GLU A 246 -9.29 15.49 17.57
CA GLU A 246 -9.49 15.58 16.13
C GLU A 246 -10.61 16.56 15.78
N ARG A 247 -11.76 16.49 16.47
CA ARG A 247 -12.88 17.42 16.28
C ARG A 247 -12.52 18.86 16.63
N ALA A 248 -11.73 19.08 17.68
CA ALA A 248 -11.32 20.41 18.11
C ALA A 248 -10.32 21.05 17.14
N ASN A 249 -9.38 20.27 16.59
CA ASN A 249 -8.32 20.78 15.72
C ASN A 249 -8.70 20.80 14.24
N PHE A 250 -9.57 19.90 13.80
CA PHE A 250 -9.96 19.71 12.41
C PHE A 250 -11.49 19.67 12.31
N PRO A 251 -12.16 20.83 12.52
CA PRO A 251 -13.62 20.88 12.49
C PRO A 251 -14.14 20.41 11.13
N GLU A 252 -15.26 19.69 11.17
CA GLU A 252 -15.91 19.19 9.96
C GLU A 252 -16.51 20.39 9.19
N PRO A 253 -16.27 20.51 7.88
CA PRO A 253 -16.99 21.50 7.07
C PRO A 253 -18.50 21.22 7.09
N ALA A 254 -19.31 22.27 7.06
CA ALA A 254 -20.77 22.19 7.06
C ALA A 254 -21.36 21.26 5.98
N VAL A 255 -20.66 21.06 4.86
CA VAL A 255 -21.08 20.19 3.75
C VAL A 255 -21.14 18.71 4.14
N PHE A 256 -20.36 18.28 5.14
CA PHE A 256 -20.30 16.89 5.58
C PHE A 256 -21.22 16.59 6.77
N GLU A 257 -21.85 17.59 7.38
CA GLU A 257 -22.79 17.39 8.51
C GLU A 257 -24.15 16.81 8.07
N THR A 258 -24.49 16.90 6.78
CA THR A 258 -25.86 16.71 6.29
C THR A 258 -26.31 15.25 6.09
N THR A 259 -25.43 14.25 6.21
CA THR A 259 -25.78 12.84 5.89
C THR A 259 -26.23 12.00 7.07
N ASN A 260 -26.11 12.50 8.31
CA ASN A 260 -26.61 11.80 9.50
C ASN A 260 -28.02 12.28 9.91
N ALA A 261 -28.78 12.86 8.99
CA ALA A 261 -30.19 13.14 9.24
C ALA A 261 -30.87 11.83 9.61
N THR A 262 -31.15 11.68 10.91
CA THR A 262 -31.99 10.66 11.51
C THR A 262 -33.11 10.34 10.52
N PRO A 263 -33.27 9.08 10.07
CA PRO A 263 -34.40 8.72 9.23
C PRO A 263 -35.63 9.15 10.02
N GLY A 264 -36.26 10.23 9.55
CA GLY A 264 -37.47 10.74 10.16
C GLY A 264 -38.46 9.58 10.25
N PRO A 265 -39.26 9.48 11.33
CA PRO A 265 -40.23 8.42 11.48
C PRO A 265 -41.05 8.37 10.19
N SER A 266 -40.82 7.33 9.40
CA SER A 266 -41.58 7.08 8.20
C SER A 266 -42.98 6.76 8.68
N THR A 267 -43.84 7.77 8.74
CA THR A 267 -45.26 7.61 9.01
C THR A 267 -45.80 6.76 7.86
N SER A 268 -45.89 5.47 8.13
CA SER A 268 -46.43 4.45 7.26
C SER A 268 -47.91 4.76 7.01
N SER A 269 -48.21 5.53 5.95
CA SER A 269 -49.56 5.53 5.38
C SER A 269 -49.71 4.28 4.53
N THR A 270 -50.20 3.24 5.17
CA THR A 270 -50.75 2.02 4.57
C THR A 270 -51.79 2.38 3.50
N GLN A 271 -51.62 1.94 2.26
CA GLN A 271 -52.65 1.25 1.46
C GLN A 271 -52.13 0.77 0.08
N GLY A 272 -52.43 -0.50 -0.26
CA GLY A 272 -52.32 -1.11 -1.61
C GLY A 272 -51.09 -2.01 -1.81
N ILE A 273 -51.10 -3.30 -1.43
CA ILE A 273 -51.60 -4.49 -2.18
C ILE A 273 -50.72 -4.86 -3.39
N PHE A 274 -50.33 -6.15 -3.43
CA PHE A 274 -49.36 -6.88 -4.29
C PHE A 274 -47.91 -6.76 -3.81
N GLY A 275 -47.15 -7.80 -3.49
CA GLY A 275 -47.27 -9.24 -3.71
C GLY A 275 -45.84 -9.80 -3.85
N ALA A 276 -45.63 -11.02 -3.37
CA ALA A 276 -44.43 -11.87 -3.49
C ALA A 276 -43.35 -11.78 -2.39
N LEU A 277 -43.21 -12.95 -1.77
CA LEU A 277 -42.39 -13.39 -0.64
C LEU A 277 -40.88 -13.45 -0.96
N TYR A 278 -40.06 -12.75 -0.18
CA TYR A 278 -38.69 -13.18 0.13
C TYR A 278 -38.39 -12.86 1.60
N THR A 279 -38.55 -13.86 2.47
CA THR A 279 -38.10 -13.78 3.86
C THR A 279 -36.63 -14.14 3.93
N SER A 280 -35.77 -13.13 4.09
CA SER A 280 -34.37 -13.30 4.45
C SER A 280 -34.19 -12.93 5.92
N SER A 281 -34.05 -13.94 6.76
CA SER A 281 -33.77 -13.83 8.19
C SER A 281 -32.32 -13.38 8.41
N SER A 282 -32.12 -12.14 8.84
CA SER A 282 -30.82 -11.63 9.29
C SER A 282 -30.70 -11.77 10.81
N SER A 283 -29.97 -12.80 11.26
CA SER A 283 -29.59 -12.96 12.67
C SER A 283 -28.38 -12.08 12.97
N SER A 284 -28.59 -10.95 13.65
CA SER A 284 -27.54 -10.13 14.24
C SER A 284 -27.03 -10.76 15.53
N GLY A 285 -26.03 -11.62 15.42
CA GLY A 285 -25.25 -12.08 16.56
C GLY A 285 -24.23 -11.02 17.01
N PRO A 286 -23.92 -10.90 18.32
CA PRO A 286 -22.83 -10.06 18.80
C PRO A 286 -21.50 -10.67 18.37
N SER A 287 -20.81 -10.03 17.41
CA SER A 287 -19.47 -10.42 16.99
C SER A 287 -18.47 -10.20 18.12
N ALA A 288 -18.12 -11.27 18.83
CA ALA A 288 -16.99 -11.28 19.75
C ALA A 288 -15.69 -11.13 18.94
N PHE A 289 -14.94 -10.07 19.22
CA PHE A 289 -13.71 -9.71 18.52
C PHE A 289 -12.54 -10.55 19.04
N THR A 290 -12.05 -11.47 18.21
CA THR A 290 -10.81 -12.20 18.50
C THR A 290 -9.77 -11.84 17.44
N PHE A 291 -8.60 -11.37 17.86
CA PHE A 291 -7.48 -11.07 16.97
C PHE A 291 -6.57 -12.29 16.85
N THR A 292 -6.36 -12.79 15.64
CA THR A 292 -5.33 -13.79 15.35
C THR A 292 -3.99 -13.08 15.14
N PRO A 293 -2.98 -13.31 15.99
CA PRO A 293 -1.65 -12.76 15.77
C PRO A 293 -1.00 -13.38 14.52
N PRO A 294 -0.12 -12.65 13.80
CA PRO A 294 0.72 -13.25 12.78
C PRO A 294 1.68 -14.25 13.44
N SER A 295 1.78 -15.45 12.87
CA SER A 295 2.76 -16.45 13.28
C SER A 295 4.16 -15.85 13.17
N ALA A 296 4.92 -15.91 14.27
CA ALA A 296 6.33 -15.53 14.32
C ALA A 296 7.20 -16.48 13.49
#